data_AF-A0A1H3G9W6-F1
#
_entry.id   AF-A0A1H3G9W6-F1
#
_cell.length_a   1.000
_cell.length_b   1.000
_cell.length_c   1.000
_cell.angle_alpha   90.00
_cell.angle_beta   90.00
_cell.angle_gamma   90.00
#
_symmetry.space_group_name_H-M   'P 1'
#
loop_
_entity.id
_entity.type
_entity.pdbx_description
1 polymer ?
#
loop_
_entity_poly.entity_id
_entity_poly.type
_entity_poly.pdbx_seq_one_letter_code
_entity_poly.pdbx_strand_id
1 'polypeptide(L)' 'MRSVRLLSEPHCDDLQDIFNELGRGASYGASTTHLGKLLPRIEGGGGGGCPVLVLGISRLCYVEDE' A
#
# COMPACT_ATOMS: atom_id res chain seq x y z
N MET A 1 4.40 -21.40 12.47
CA MET A 1 3.40 -20.32 12.37
C MET A 1 3.36 -19.88 10.92
N ARG A 2 2.46 -20.48 10.14
CA ARG A 2 2.42 -20.43 8.68
C ARG A 2 0.96 -20.21 8.31
N SER A 3 0.64 -19.05 7.75
CA SER A 3 -0.48 -18.78 6.83
C SER A 3 -0.74 -17.28 6.78
N VAL A 4 0.13 -16.53 6.10
CA VAL A 4 -0.35 -15.36 5.37
C VAL A 4 -1.11 -15.94 4.17
N ARG A 5 -2.45 -15.95 4.23
CA ARG A 5 -3.28 -16.33 3.08
C ARG A 5 -3.59 -15.04 2.32
N LEU A 6 -2.90 -14.83 1.21
CA LEU A 6 -3.16 -13.74 0.27
C LEU A 6 -4.40 -14.11 -0.56
N LEU A 7 -5.56 -13.61 -0.16
CA LEU A 7 -6.75 -13.63 -1.00
C LEU A 7 -6.53 -12.55 -2.08
N SER A 8 -6.16 -12.97 -3.29
CA SER A 8 -6.15 -12.17 -4.54
C SER A 8 -5.96 -10.66 -4.34
N GLU A 9 -4.70 -10.22 -4.22
CA GLU A 9 -4.38 -8.85 -3.81
C GLU A 9 -4.60 -7.83 -4.94
N PRO A 10 -5.44 -6.79 -4.76
CA PRO A 10 -5.15 -5.51 -5.36
C PRO A 10 -3.89 -4.99 -4.66
N HIS A 11 -2.75 -5.04 -5.35
CA HIS A 11 -1.54 -4.38 -4.89
C HIS A 11 -1.88 -2.92 -4.64
N CYS A 12 -1.85 -2.48 -3.38
CA CYS A 12 -2.15 -1.09 -2.99
C CYS A 12 -0.99 -0.16 -3.38
N ASP A 13 -0.66 -0.20 -4.67
CA ASP A 13 0.39 0.54 -5.35
C ASP A 13 -0.22 1.49 -6.40
N ASP A 14 -1.46 1.24 -6.83
CA ASP A 14 -2.16 1.97 -7.90
C ASP A 14 -2.67 3.37 -7.53
N LEU A 15 -2.54 3.80 -6.26
CA LEU A 15 -2.96 5.14 -5.81
C LEU A 15 -2.21 6.27 -6.53
N GLN A 16 -1.03 5.97 -7.08
CA GLN A 16 -0.25 6.94 -7.84
C GLN A 16 -1.04 7.49 -9.04
N ASP A 17 -1.84 6.65 -9.70
CA ASP A 17 -2.66 7.05 -10.84
C ASP A 17 -3.67 8.12 -10.42
N ILE A 18 -4.38 7.89 -9.32
CA ILE A 18 -5.33 8.85 -8.74
C ILE A 18 -4.62 10.17 -8.39
N PHE A 19 -3.45 10.10 -7.76
CA PHE A 19 -2.71 11.33 -7.44
C PHE A 19 -2.30 12.10 -8.70
N ASN A 20 -1.94 11.41 -9.78
CA ASN A 20 -1.62 12.05 -11.06
C ASN A 20 -2.86 12.71 -11.66
N GLU A 21 -4.00 12.02 -11.68
CA GLU A 21 -5.30 12.54 -12.16
C GLU A 21 -5.73 13.80 -11.39
N LEU A 22 -5.51 13.84 -10.08
CA LEU A 22 -5.79 15.00 -9.21
C LEU A 22 -4.75 16.14 -9.31
N GLY A 23 -3.74 16.01 -10.17
CA GLY A 23 -2.65 16.99 -10.28
C GLY A 23 -1.71 17.04 -9.04
N ARG A 24 -1.73 15.99 -8.22
CA ARG A 24 -0.98 15.82 -6.96
C ARG A 24 0.14 14.79 -7.06
N GLY A 25 0.43 14.26 -8.26
CA GLY A 25 1.42 13.21 -8.48
C GLY A 25 2.80 13.52 -7.88
N ALA A 26 3.27 14.76 -8.04
CA ALA A 26 4.56 15.19 -7.48
C ALA A 26 4.58 15.24 -5.94
N SER A 27 3.42 15.38 -5.28
CA SER A 27 3.31 15.35 -3.81
C SER A 27 3.47 13.94 -3.24
N TYR A 28 3.17 12.91 -4.03
CA TYR A 28 3.17 11.52 -3.60
C TYR A 28 3.95 10.68 -4.60
N GLY A 29 5.28 10.78 -4.59
CA GLY A 29 6.16 10.07 -5.51
C GLY A 29 6.84 8.85 -4.91
N ALA A 30 8.05 8.54 -5.37
CA ALA A 30 8.80 7.35 -4.97
C ALA A 30 9.11 7.23 -3.46
N SER A 31 9.04 8.32 -2.69
CA SER A 31 9.20 8.32 -1.24
C SER A 31 7.93 7.93 -0.48
N THR A 32 6.75 7.98 -1.11
CA THR A 32 5.51 7.52 -0.51
C THR A 32 5.59 6.01 -0.26
N THR A 33 5.14 5.60 0.92
CA THR A 33 5.07 4.19 1.31
C THR A 33 3.87 3.51 0.65
N HIS A 34 4.06 3.05 -0.58
CA HIS A 34 3.13 2.11 -1.21
C HIS A 34 3.30 0.72 -0.60
N LEU A 35 2.22 -0.07 -0.59
CA LEU A 35 2.19 -1.35 0.13
C LEU A 35 3.27 -2.32 -0.39
N GLY A 36 3.50 -2.36 -1.70
CA GLY A 36 4.52 -3.21 -2.33
C GLY A 36 5.95 -2.92 -1.84
N LYS A 37 6.24 -1.68 -1.40
CA LYS A 37 7.54 -1.31 -0.79
C LYS A 37 7.66 -1.74 0.66
N LEU A 38 6.53 -1.87 1.36
CA LEU A 38 6.47 -2.22 2.76
C LEU A 38 6.56 -3.73 3.00
N LEU A 39 5.93 -4.53 2.13
CA LEU A 39 5.93 -6.00 2.19
C LEU A 39 7.33 -6.62 2.38
N PRO A 40 8.36 -6.34 1.55
CA PRO A 40 9.68 -6.94 1.72
C PRO A 40 10.34 -6.54 3.05
N ARG A 41 9.99 -5.39 3.63
CA ARG A 41 10.50 -4.99 4.95
C ARG A 41 9.83 -5.74 6.08
N ILE A 42 8.54 -6.05 5.97
CA ILE A 42 7.81 -6.83 6.97
C ILE A 42 8.24 -8.30 6.91
N GLU A 43 8.30 -8.87 5.71
CA GLU A 43 8.75 -10.25 5.48
C GLU A 43 10.20 -10.44 5.91
N GLY A 44 11.05 -9.42 5.71
CA GLY A 44 12.42 -9.37 6.20
C GLY A 44 12.57 -9.18 7.72
N GLY A 45 11.47 -9.14 8.49
CA GLY A 45 11.51 -9.02 9.95
C GLY A 45 11.68 -7.58 10.47
N GLY A 46 11.38 -6.56 9.66
CA GLY A 46 11.45 -5.14 10.04
C GLY A 46 10.56 -4.75 11.23
N GLY A 47 9.63 -5.61 11.64
CA GLY A 47 8.86 -5.46 12.88
C GLY A 47 9.59 -5.90 14.15
N GLY A 48 10.83 -6.39 14.07
CA GLY A 48 11.62 -6.79 15.25
C GLY A 48 11.02 -7.95 16.04
N GLY A 49 10.20 -8.79 15.41
CA GLY A 49 9.47 -9.89 16.07
C GLY A 49 8.13 -9.47 16.70
N CYS A 50 7.80 -8.17 16.72
CA CYS A 50 6.49 -7.69 17.13
C CYS A 50 5.42 -7.99 16.06
N PRO A 51 4.16 -8.25 16.45
CA PRO A 51 3.06 -8.35 15.50
C PRO A 51 2.83 -7.00 14.81
N VAL A 52 2.71 -7.02 13.48
CA VAL A 52 2.47 -5.83 12.65
C VAL A 52 1.09 -5.93 12.00
N LEU A 53 0.26 -4.90 12.17
CA LEU A 53 -1.00 -4.74 11.45
C LEU A 53 -0.78 -3.72 10.32
N VAL A 54 -1.17 -4.10 9.10
CA VAL A 54 -1.05 -3.25 7.91
C VAL A 54 -2.42 -3.11 7.27
N LEU A 55 -2.77 -1.88 6.91
CA LEU A 55 -3.97 -1.56 6.14
C LEU A 55 -3.52 -1.00 4.78
N GLY A 56 -3.94 -1.66 3.71
CA GLY A 56 -3.74 -1.17 2.33
C GLY A 56 -4.98 -0.43 1.84
N ILE A 57 -4.78 0.70 1.17
CA ILE A 57 -5.84 1.43 0.47
C ILE A 57 -5.59 1.29 -1.02
N SER A 58 -6.60 0.82 -1.76
CA SER A 58 -6.53 0.68 -3.22
C SER A 58 -7.43 1.71 -3.89
N ARG A 59 -7.30 1.83 -5.22
CA ARG A 59 -8.20 2.69 -6.02
C ARG A 59 -9.67 2.33 -5.87
N LEU A 60 -10.00 1.07 -5.53
CA LEU A 60 -11.38 0.62 -5.30
C LEU A 60 -12.03 1.27 -4.06
N CYS A 61 -11.22 1.85 -3.17
CA CYS A 61 -11.68 2.57 -1.98
C CYS A 61 -11.78 4.08 -2.21
N TYR A 62 -11.44 4.58 -3.41
CA TYR A 62 -11.52 5.99 -3.74
C TYR A 62 -12.92 6.32 -4.28
N VAL A 63 -13.53 7.37 -3.72
CA VAL A 63 -14.81 7.93 -4.14
C VAL A 63 -14.58 9.44 -4.29
N GLU A 64 -14.98 9.99 -5.44
CA GLU A 64 -14.97 11.44 -5.65
C GLU A 64 -16.20 12.06 -4.99
N ASP A 65 -15.99 13.16 -4.26
CA ASP A 65 -17.08 13.99 -3.76
C ASP A 65 -17.66 14.79 -4.96
N GLU A 66 -19.00 14.82 -5.10
CA GLU A 66 -19.72 15.57 -6.15
C GLU A 66 -19.57 17.10 -6.04
#